data_AF-I0I7F3-F1
#
_entry.id   AF-I0I7F3-F1
#
_cell.length_a   1.000
_cell.length_b   1.000
_cell.length_c   1.000
_cell.angle_alpha   90.00
_cell.angle_beta   90.00
_cell.angle_gamma   90.00
#
_symmetry.space_group_name_H-M   'P 1'
#
loop_
_entity.id
_entity.type
_entity.pdbx_description
1 polymer ?
#
loop_
_entity_poly.entity_id
_entity_poly.type
_entity_poly.pdbx_seq_one_letter_code
_entity_poly.pdbx_strand_id
1 'polypeptide(L)'
;MPAIASDRLVDLHNDLTHYDTTIAHELREFLRGNPVNRSRLKIDTELEEMLRAFKAETPAEVECRRDMLRYKRRIDDVVYELLRMLDERPPTRRKVNEEKGKKRAST
;
A
#
# COMPACT_ATOMS: atom_id res chain seq x y z
N MET A 1 32.07 -0.23 14.83
CA MET A 1 30.89 0.18 15.63
C MET A 1 29.66 -0.43 14.97
N PRO A 2 28.75 -1.11 15.70
CA PRO A 2 27.47 -1.46 15.11
C PRO A 2 26.73 -0.16 14.80
N ALA A 3 26.19 -0.02 13.59
CA ALA A 3 25.39 1.13 13.19
C ALA A 3 24.05 1.07 13.91
N ILE A 4 23.99 1.63 15.13
CA ILE A 4 22.73 1.83 15.84
C ILE A 4 22.05 2.97 15.08
N ALA A 5 21.09 2.64 14.23
CA ALA A 5 20.21 3.63 13.63
C ALA A 5 19.49 4.37 14.77
N SER A 6 19.33 5.68 14.66
CA SER A 6 18.55 6.43 15.63
C SER A 6 17.12 5.87 15.73
N ASP A 7 16.54 5.89 16.94
CA ASP A 7 15.19 5.37 17.19
C ASP A 7 14.16 5.97 16.22
N ARG A 8 14.30 7.25 15.90
CA ARG A 8 13.45 7.94 14.94
C ARG A 8 13.56 7.40 13.51
N LEU A 9 14.76 6.98 13.07
CA LEU A 9 14.93 6.39 11.74
C LEU A 9 14.32 4.98 11.69
N VAL A 10 14.38 4.26 12.80
CA VAL A 10 13.71 2.96 12.96
C VAL A 10 12.19 3.12 12.88
N ASP A 11 11.61 4.14 13.52
CA ASP A 11 10.17 4.42 13.43
C ASP A 11 9.73 4.68 11.98
N LEU A 12 10.46 5.53 11.26
CA LEU A 12 10.19 5.79 9.83
C LEU A 12 10.31 4.52 8.97
N HIS A 13 11.19 3.60 9.36
CA HIS A 13 11.33 2.31 8.68
C HIS A 13 10.15 1.39 8.97
N ASN A 14 9.64 1.40 10.19
CA ASN A 14 8.45 0.66 10.56
C ASN A 14 7.22 1.19 9.81
N ASP A 15 7.07 2.51 9.71
CA ASP A 15 6.00 3.14 8.94
C ASP A 15 6.08 2.76 7.46
N LEU A 16 7.27 2.79 6.88
CA LEU A 16 7.49 2.38 5.48
C LEU A 16 7.19 0.89 5.26
N THR A 17 7.55 0.05 6.21
CA THR A 17 7.23 -1.39 6.18
C THR A 17 5.72 -1.62 6.30
N HIS A 18 5.05 -0.86 7.17
CA HIS A 18 3.59 -0.90 7.30
C HIS A 18 2.90 -0.46 6.00
N TYR A 19 3.42 0.58 5.36
CA TYR A 19 2.91 1.06 4.08
C TYR A 19 3.03 -0.04 3.00
N ASP A 20 4.21 -0.61 2.82
CA ASP A 20 4.46 -1.70 1.87
C ASP A 20 3.55 -2.90 2.10
N THR A 21 3.49 -3.39 3.35
CA THR A 21 2.68 -4.57 3.69
C THR A 21 1.19 -4.34 3.44
N THR A 22 0.70 -3.12 3.67
CA THR A 22 -0.68 -2.72 3.36
C THR A 22 -0.94 -2.77 1.85
N ILE A 23 -0.06 -2.19 1.04
CA ILE A 23 -0.21 -2.20 -0.42
C ILE A 23 -0.08 -3.62 -0.98
N ALA A 24 0.89 -4.41 -0.49
CA ALA A 24 1.07 -5.80 -0.88
C ALA A 24 -0.14 -6.68 -0.51
N HIS A 25 -0.84 -6.40 0.59
CA HIS A 25 -2.10 -7.05 0.92
C HIS A 25 -3.16 -6.77 -0.15
N GLU A 26 -3.42 -5.50 -0.45
CA GLU A 26 -4.44 -5.10 -1.42
C GLU A 26 -4.13 -5.59 -2.85
N LEU A 27 -2.85 -5.59 -3.25
CA LEU A 27 -2.40 -6.17 -4.52
C LEU A 27 -2.69 -7.68 -4.60
N ARG A 28 -2.47 -8.43 -3.52
CA ARG A 28 -2.79 -9.87 -3.48
C ARG A 28 -4.28 -10.11 -3.63
N GLU A 29 -5.11 -9.30 -2.96
CA GLU A 29 -6.57 -9.40 -3.10
C GLU A 29 -7.02 -9.09 -4.53
N PHE A 30 -6.43 -8.07 -5.16
CA PHE A 30 -6.67 -7.75 -6.57
C PHE A 30 -6.37 -8.94 -7.51
N LEU A 31 -5.19 -9.55 -7.34
CA LEU A 31 -4.73 -10.67 -8.16
C LEU A 31 -5.61 -11.92 -7.96
N ARG A 32 -6.16 -12.11 -6.77
CA ARG A 32 -7.13 -13.18 -6.46
C ARG A 32 -8.53 -12.92 -6.99
N GLY A 33 -8.81 -11.73 -7.54
CA GLY A 33 -10.15 -11.33 -7.98
C GLY A 33 -11.09 -10.97 -6.83
N ASN A 34 -10.53 -10.72 -5.64
CA ASN A 34 -11.28 -10.21 -4.49
C ASN A 34 -11.45 -8.69 -4.58
N PRO A 35 -12.39 -8.11 -3.81
CA PRO A 35 -12.56 -6.67 -3.76
C PRO A 35 -11.33 -6.04 -3.12
N VAL A 36 -10.88 -4.94 -3.70
CA VAL A 36 -9.79 -4.14 -3.17
C VAL A 36 -10.36 -2.96 -2.41
N ASN A 37 -9.81 -2.67 -1.23
CA ASN A 37 -10.22 -1.48 -0.49
C ASN A 37 -9.46 -0.25 -0.99
N ARG A 38 -10.07 0.49 -1.91
CA ARG A 38 -9.48 1.69 -2.52
C ARG A 38 -9.11 2.78 -1.51
N SER A 39 -9.75 2.82 -0.34
CA SER A 39 -9.41 3.81 0.69
C SER A 39 -8.02 3.60 1.31
N ARG A 40 -7.45 2.39 1.16
CA ARG A 40 -6.09 2.03 1.60
C ARG A 40 -5.03 2.22 0.51
N LEU A 41 -5.44 2.40 -0.74
CA LEU A 41 -4.55 2.67 -1.87
C LEU A 41 -4.32 4.17 -2.00
N LYS A 42 -3.54 4.72 -1.07
CA LYS A 42 -3.20 6.15 -1.05
C LYS A 42 -1.69 6.30 -1.06
N ILE A 43 -1.25 7.39 -1.67
CA ILE A 43 0.14 7.84 -1.57
C ILE A 43 0.33 8.39 -0.17
N ASP A 44 1.30 7.85 0.55
CA ASP A 44 1.65 8.33 1.88
C ASP A 44 2.58 9.55 1.76
N THR A 45 1.96 10.73 1.64
CA THR A 45 2.69 12.01 1.54
C THR A 45 3.32 12.40 2.87
N GLU A 46 2.69 12.04 3.99
CA GLU A 46 3.19 12.35 5.33
C GLU A 46 4.50 11.61 5.61
N LEU A 47 4.57 10.32 5.30
CA LEU A 47 5.80 9.54 5.41
C LEU A 47 6.92 10.13 4.55
N GLU A 48 6.61 10.58 3.33
CA GLU A 48 7.61 11.24 2.47
C GLU A 48 8.12 12.56 3.08
N GLU A 49 7.23 13.38 3.62
CA GLU A 49 7.60 14.64 4.30
C GLU A 49 8.46 14.37 5.53
N MET A 50 8.09 13.39 6.36
CA MET A 50 8.86 12.99 7.53
C MET A 50 10.26 12.47 7.16
N LEU A 51 10.36 11.64 6.12
CA LEU A 51 11.64 11.17 5.60
C LEU A 51 12.50 12.33 5.09
N ARG A 52 11.93 13.29 4.36
CA ARG A 52 12.68 14.47 3.86
C ARG A 52 13.12 15.39 4.98
N ALA A 53 12.30 15.56 6.01
CA ALA A 53 12.58 16.38 7.18
C ALA A 53 13.54 15.72 8.18
N PHE A 54 13.80 14.41 8.06
CA PHE A 54 14.74 13.69 8.92
C PHE A 54 16.15 14.28 8.78
N LYS A 55 16.70 14.72 9.92
CA LYS A 55 18.04 15.29 10.05
C LYS A 55 19.01 14.16 10.40
N ALA A 56 19.66 13.60 9.38
CA ALA A 56 20.68 12.58 9.57
C ALA A 56 21.93 13.18 10.23
N GLU A 57 22.47 12.46 11.21
CA GLU A 57 23.67 12.85 11.96
C GLU A 57 24.91 12.11 11.45
N THR A 58 24.72 10.96 10.81
CA THR A 58 25.81 10.15 10.26
C THR A 58 25.66 9.91 8.75
N PRO A 59 26.77 9.65 8.03
CA PRO A 59 26.70 9.25 6.62
C PRO A 59 25.82 8.02 6.38
N ALA A 60 25.84 7.04 7.30
CA ALA A 60 25.02 5.83 7.20
C ALA A 60 23.52 6.14 7.24
N GLU A 61 23.10 7.08 8.09
CA GLU A 61 21.70 7.52 8.14
C GLU A 61 21.28 8.30 6.89
N VAL A 62 22.19 9.08 6.29
CA VAL A 62 21.92 9.75 4.99
C VAL A 62 21.63 8.71 3.91
N GLU A 63 22.42 7.64 3.86
CA GLU A 63 22.24 6.56 2.89
C GLU A 63 20.95 5.78 3.16
N CYS A 64 20.70 5.41 4.42
CA CYS A 64 19.48 4.73 4.82
C CYS A 64 18.22 5.54 4.45
N ARG A 65 18.17 6.83 4.81
CA ARG A 65 17.08 7.74 4.41
C ARG A 65 16.90 7.79 2.89
N ARG A 66 18.00 7.87 2.13
CA ARG A 66 17.95 7.89 0.65
C ARG A 66 17.36 6.60 0.10
N ASP A 67 17.73 5.47 0.66
CA ASP A 67 17.24 4.16 0.22
C ASP A 67 15.78 3.95 0.60
N MET A 68 15.35 4.42 1.78
CA MET A 68 13.94 4.46 2.19
C MET A 68 13.09 5.32 1.25
N LEU A 69 13.56 6.52 0.88
CA LEU A 69 12.86 7.37 -0.09
C LEU A 69 12.73 6.70 -1.47
N ARG A 70 13.77 5.98 -1.90
CA ARG A 70 13.73 5.20 -3.15
C ARG A 70 12.73 4.05 -3.05
N TYR A 71 12.71 3.35 -1.91
CA TYR A 71 11.79 2.24 -1.69
C TYR A 71 10.33 2.72 -1.64
N LYS A 72 10.06 3.81 -0.92
CA LYS A 72 8.76 4.48 -0.87
C LYS A 72 8.22 4.80 -2.27
N ARG A 73 9.04 5.39 -3.15
CA ARG A 73 8.64 5.68 -4.54
C ARG A 73 8.25 4.42 -5.32
N ARG A 74 8.94 3.30 -5.11
CA ARG A 74 8.56 2.03 -5.75
C ARG A 74 7.20 1.53 -5.24
N ILE A 75 6.90 1.73 -3.96
CA ILE A 75 5.57 1.41 -3.42
C ILE A 75 4.52 2.33 -4.05
N ASP A 76 4.78 3.64 -4.13
CA ASP A 76 3.89 4.60 -4.80
C ASP A 76 3.59 4.18 -6.26
N ASP A 77 4.61 3.78 -7.02
CA ASP A 77 4.46 3.32 -8.40
C ASP A 77 3.49 2.12 -8.48
N VAL A 78 3.59 1.18 -7.52
CA VAL A 78 2.65 0.04 -7.41
C VAL A 78 1.24 0.52 -7.07
N VAL A 79 1.09 1.52 -6.19
CA VAL A 79 -0.22 2.09 -5.85
C VAL A 79 -0.86 2.72 -7.08
N TYR A 80 -0.12 3.54 -7.84
CA TYR A 80 -0.61 4.16 -9.06
C TYR A 80 -1.05 3.12 -10.09
N GLU A 81 -0.21 2.11 -10.31
CA GLU A 81 -0.51 1.06 -11.28
C GLU A 81 -1.73 0.22 -10.85
N LEU A 82 -1.84 -0.12 -9.57
CA LEU A 82 -3.00 -0.84 -9.06
C LEU A 82 -4.29 -0.04 -9.19
N LEU A 83 -4.25 1.27 -8.91
CA LEU A 83 -5.40 2.16 -9.12
C LEU A 83 -5.80 2.22 -10.61
N ARG A 84 -4.82 2.37 -11.51
CA ARG A 84 -5.04 2.37 -12.97
C ARG A 84 -5.73 1.08 -13.42
N MET A 85 -5.22 -0.08 -13.00
CA MET A 85 -5.82 -1.38 -13.34
C MET A 85 -7.23 -1.55 -12.78
N LEU A 86 -7.53 -0.98 -11.61
CA LEU A 86 -8.86 -1.01 -11.00
C LEU A 86 -9.86 -0.11 -11.71
N ASP A 87 -9.41 0.93 -12.40
CA ASP A 87 -10.26 1.81 -13.23
C ASP A 87 -10.50 1.23 -14.63
N GLU A 88 -9.53 0.49 -15.17
CA GLU A 88 -9.64 -0.18 -16.47
C GLU A 88 -10.46 -1.48 -16.43
N ARG A 89 -10.58 -2.11 -15.25
CA ARG A 89 -11.36 -3.35 -15.11
C ARG A 89 -12.86 -3.02 -15.17
N PRO A 90 -13.62 -3.53 -16.15
CA PRO A 90 -15.07 -3.45 -16.08
C PRO A 90 -15.54 -4.15 -14.78
N PRO A 91 -16.52 -3.59 -14.06
CA PRO A 91 -16.94 -4.14 -12.78
C PRO A 91 -17.33 -5.60 -12.99
N THR A 92 -16.56 -6.52 -12.40
CA THR A 92 -16.88 -7.94 -12.40
C THR A 92 -18.25 -8.10 -11.78
N ARG A 93 -19.27 -8.36 -12.63
CA ARG A 93 -20.65 -8.67 -12.23
C ARG A 93 -20.60 -9.79 -11.19
N ARG A 94 -20.69 -9.44 -9.92
CA ARG A 94 -20.96 -10.41 -8.85
C ARG A 94 -22.42 -10.82 -8.98
N LYS A 95 -22.61 -11.98 -9.61
CA LYS A 95 -23.74 -12.91 -9.53
C LYS A 95 -25.11 -12.27 -9.30
N VAL A 96 -25.77 -11.92 -10.41
CA VAL A 96 -27.24 -11.98 -10.51
C VAL A 96 -27.64 -13.44 -10.30
N ASN A 97 -27.80 -13.90 -9.06
CA ASN A 97 -28.40 -15.22 -8.78
C ASN A 97 -29.07 -15.35 -7.40
N GLU A 98 -29.22 -14.29 -6.61
CA GLU A 98 -30.03 -14.34 -5.38
C GLU A 98 -31.52 -14.03 -5.61
N GLU A 99 -31.89 -13.41 -6.73
CA GLU A 99 -33.27 -12.94 -6.93
C GLU A 99 -34.21 -13.94 -7.64
N LYS A 100 -33.69 -15.07 -8.15
CA LYS A 100 -34.52 -16.09 -8.81
C LYS A 100 -34.89 -17.29 -7.94
N GLY A 101 -34.30 -17.44 -6.74
CA GLY A 101 -34.59 -18.56 -5.83
C GLY A 101 -35.80 -18.36 -4.92
N LYS A 102 -36.16 -17.11 -4.60
CA LYS A 102 -37.22 -16.83 -3.60
C LYS A 102 -38.66 -16.85 -4.14
N LYS A 103 -38.87 -16.89 -5.46
CA LYS A 103 -40.23 -16.90 -6.06
C LYS A 103 -40.83 -18.30 -6.27
N ARG A 104 -40.13 -19.39 -5.88
CA ARG A 104 -40.60 -20.77 -6.11
C ARG A 104 -41.06 -21.51 -4.85
N ALA A 105 -41.04 -20.87 -3.69
CA ALA A 105 -41.45 -21.47 -2.42
C ALA A 105 -42.57 -20.65 -1.77
N SER A 106 -43.68 -20.48 -2.49
CA SER A 106 -44.98 -20.11 -1.94
C SER A 106 -46.03 -20.41 -3.01
N THR A 107 -46.43 -21.67 -3.11
CA THR A 107 -47.73 -22.08 -3.66
C THR A 107 -48.15 -23.31 -2.87
#